data_AF-A0A2L2YX24-F1
#
_entry.id   AF-A0A2L2YX24-F1
#
_cell.length_a   1.000
_cell.length_b   1.000
_cell.length_c   1.000
_cell.angle_alpha   90.00
_cell.angle_beta   90.00
_cell.angle_gamma   90.00
#
_symmetry.space_group_name_H-M   'P 1'
#
loop_
_entity.id
_entity.type
_entity.pdbx_description
1 polymer ?
#
loop_
_entity_poly.entity_id
_entity_poly.type
_entity_poly.pdbx_seq_one_letter_code
_entity_poly.pdbx_strand_id
1 'polypeptide(L)'
;MVKYILHVDEEQLTDAMLQQLIRYMPEPEQLARLEQFKDQYNDLAEAEQFAVTMGSIKRLVPRLKSISFKMRFQELVQDIKPDVVAATAACEEVKKSKKFCLLLQIILLIGNYMNAGSRNEQAVGFEISLLTKLNSTKAADHKTTLLHYLAEVIEQKYPDVLNFAEELMHVDRAARVSSEQIQKNLSQMKKSVKQLETDLKNFRPHSEEDRFAEVMSSFLTEES
;
A
#
# COMPACT_ATOMS: atom_id res chain seq x y z
N MET A 1 -25.49 13.65 -16.06
CA MET A 1 -24.04 13.37 -16.20
C MET A 1 -23.17 14.61 -16.08
N VAL A 2 -23.29 15.60 -16.99
CA VAL A 2 -22.45 16.83 -16.95
C VAL A 2 -22.49 17.54 -15.59
N LYS A 3 -23.69 17.80 -15.06
CA LYS A 3 -23.87 18.39 -13.74
C LYS A 3 -23.16 17.61 -12.64
N TYR A 4 -23.30 16.27 -12.63
CA TYR A 4 -22.65 15.42 -11.63
C TYR A 4 -21.12 15.52 -11.69
N ILE A 5 -20.53 15.64 -12.89
CA ILE A 5 -19.08 15.81 -13.06
C ILE A 5 -18.63 17.21 -12.61
N LEU A 6 -19.38 18.26 -12.90
CA LEU A 6 -19.06 19.63 -12.50
C LEU A 6 -19.18 19.83 -10.98
N HIS A 7 -20.15 19.17 -10.36
CA HIS A 7 -20.37 19.21 -8.91
C HIS A 7 -19.54 18.18 -8.12
N VAL A 8 -18.90 17.23 -8.80
CA VAL A 8 -18.22 16.08 -8.17
C VAL A 8 -19.19 15.31 -7.26
N ASP A 9 -20.33 14.93 -7.82
CA ASP A 9 -21.40 14.22 -7.09
C ASP A 9 -21.03 12.74 -6.91
N GLU A 10 -20.48 12.41 -5.74
CA GLU A 10 -20.02 11.06 -5.39
C GLU A 10 -21.16 10.04 -5.19
N GLU A 11 -22.41 10.47 -5.05
CA GLU A 11 -23.56 9.56 -4.95
C GLU A 11 -24.02 9.06 -6.32
N GLN A 12 -23.86 9.89 -7.35
CA GLN A 12 -24.29 9.59 -8.72
C GLN A 12 -23.15 9.13 -9.63
N LEU A 13 -21.89 9.36 -9.24
CA LEU A 13 -20.71 8.92 -9.96
C LEU A 13 -20.15 7.64 -9.32
N THR A 14 -19.70 6.70 -10.15
CA THR A 14 -18.95 5.51 -9.69
C THR A 14 -17.60 5.45 -10.40
N ASP A 15 -16.58 4.88 -9.76
CA ASP A 15 -15.26 4.73 -10.40
C ASP A 15 -15.35 3.95 -11.71
N ALA A 16 -16.15 2.89 -11.76
CA ALA A 16 -16.39 2.11 -12.97
C ALA A 16 -16.93 2.97 -14.12
N MET A 17 -17.90 3.84 -13.85
CA MET A 17 -18.43 4.79 -14.84
C MET A 17 -17.35 5.77 -15.30
N LEU A 18 -16.55 6.32 -14.38
CA LEU A 18 -15.47 7.24 -14.72
C LEU A 18 -14.39 6.58 -15.58
N GLN A 19 -14.02 5.32 -15.27
CA GLN A 19 -13.07 4.55 -16.08
C GLN A 19 -13.62 4.26 -17.49
N GLN A 20 -14.91 3.93 -17.61
CA GLN A 20 -15.55 3.77 -18.92
C GLN A 20 -15.56 5.07 -19.71
N LEU A 21 -15.88 6.20 -19.08
CA LEU A 21 -15.80 7.52 -19.72
C LEU A 21 -14.38 7.82 -20.19
N ILE A 22 -13.36 7.62 -19.35
CA ILE A 22 -11.97 7.85 -19.74
C ILE A 22 -11.56 6.96 -20.93
N ARG A 23 -12.05 5.71 -20.98
CA ARG A 23 -11.69 4.73 -22.01
C ARG A 23 -12.39 4.96 -23.34
N TYR A 24 -13.66 5.36 -23.32
CA TYR A 24 -14.51 5.42 -24.50
C TYR A 24 -14.78 6.84 -25.00
N MET A 25 -14.38 7.87 -24.25
CA MET A 25 -14.47 9.23 -24.76
C MET A 25 -13.60 9.39 -26.02
N PRO A 26 -14.15 9.96 -27.11
CA PRO A 26 -13.39 10.26 -28.31
C PRO A 26 -12.19 11.16 -28.02
N GLU A 27 -11.18 11.08 -28.88
CA GLU A 27 -9.99 11.93 -28.77
C GLU A 27 -10.34 13.41 -28.93
N PRO A 28 -9.54 14.34 -28.35
CA PRO A 28 -9.82 15.77 -28.41
C PRO A 28 -10.05 16.31 -29.83
N GLU A 29 -9.36 15.79 -30.85
CA GLU A 29 -9.59 16.23 -32.23
C GLU A 29 -10.95 15.78 -32.77
N GLN A 30 -11.44 14.61 -32.34
CA GLN A 30 -12.75 14.11 -32.74
C GLN A 30 -13.87 14.89 -32.05
N LEU A 31 -13.70 15.20 -30.76
CA LEU A 31 -14.62 16.06 -30.02
C LEU A 31 -14.71 17.46 -30.63
N ALA A 32 -13.59 18.04 -31.05
CA ALA A 32 -13.56 19.35 -31.71
C ALA A 32 -14.28 19.35 -33.07
N ARG A 33 -14.26 18.24 -33.80
CA ARG A 33 -15.04 18.09 -35.05
C ARG A 33 -16.53 17.97 -34.76
N LEU A 34 -16.90 17.14 -33.79
CA LEU A 34 -18.29 16.96 -33.37
C LEU A 34 -18.90 18.27 -32.82
N GLU A 35 -18.08 19.10 -32.19
CA GLU A 35 -18.48 20.42 -31.72
C GLU A 35 -18.96 21.36 -32.84
N GLN A 36 -18.51 21.17 -34.08
CA GLN A 36 -18.97 21.96 -35.24
C GLN A 36 -20.41 21.64 -35.65
N PHE A 37 -20.92 20.48 -35.24
CA PHE A 37 -22.29 20.02 -35.53
C PHE A 37 -23.26 20.30 -34.36
N LYS A 38 -22.88 21.12 -33.38
CA LYS A 38 -23.73 21.47 -32.23
C LYS A 38 -25.08 22.08 -32.65
N ASP A 39 -25.12 22.82 -33.75
CA ASP A 39 -26.36 23.42 -34.27
C ASP A 39 -27.30 22.38 -34.91
N GLN A 40 -26.79 21.19 -35.24
CA GLN A 40 -27.53 20.04 -35.79
C GLN A 40 -27.63 18.90 -34.78
N TYR A 41 -27.61 19.21 -33.48
CA TYR A 41 -27.57 18.21 -32.40
C TYR A 41 -28.63 17.11 -32.53
N ASN A 42 -29.85 17.47 -32.90
CA ASN A 42 -30.97 16.52 -33.03
C ASN A 42 -30.82 15.56 -34.22
N ASP A 43 -29.94 15.87 -35.18
CA ASP A 43 -29.67 15.05 -36.36
C ASP A 43 -28.49 14.08 -36.13
N LEU A 44 -27.73 14.26 -35.03
CA LEU A 44 -26.63 13.39 -34.63
C LEU A 44 -27.13 12.08 -34.01
N ALA A 45 -26.34 11.01 -34.15
CA ALA A 45 -26.62 9.75 -33.46
C ALA A 45 -26.50 9.92 -31.93
N GLU A 46 -27.16 9.08 -31.14
CA GLU A 46 -27.16 9.16 -29.67
C GLU A 46 -25.72 9.15 -29.08
N ALA A 47 -24.82 8.35 -29.65
CA ALA A 47 -23.41 8.32 -29.24
C ALA A 47 -22.66 9.64 -29.54
N GLU A 48 -22.98 10.30 -30.65
CA GLU A 48 -22.39 11.58 -31.04
C GLU A 48 -22.96 12.71 -30.20
N GLN A 49 -24.28 12.70 -29.94
CA GLN A 49 -24.94 13.59 -28.99
C GLN A 49 -24.29 13.51 -27.61
N PHE A 50 -24.06 12.29 -27.12
CA PHE A 50 -23.36 12.07 -25.86
C PHE A 50 -21.94 12.63 -25.86
N ALA A 51 -21.16 12.36 -26.92
CA ALA A 51 -19.80 12.87 -27.07
C ALA A 51 -19.75 14.40 -27.12
N VAL A 52 -20.69 15.06 -27.83
CA VAL A 52 -20.83 16.52 -27.87
C VAL A 52 -21.17 17.08 -26.49
N THR A 53 -22.12 16.47 -25.78
CA THR A 53 -22.53 16.90 -24.45
C THR A 53 -21.37 16.79 -23.45
N MET A 54 -20.65 15.67 -23.44
CA MET A 54 -19.53 15.44 -22.54
C MET A 54 -18.30 16.27 -22.93
N GLY A 55 -18.01 16.37 -24.24
CA GLY A 55 -16.89 17.13 -24.79
C GLY A 55 -17.00 18.64 -24.57
N SER A 56 -18.20 19.15 -24.26
CA SER A 56 -18.37 20.55 -23.86
C SER A 56 -17.63 20.89 -22.55
N ILE A 57 -17.40 19.91 -21.67
CA ILE A 57 -16.70 20.11 -20.40
C ILE A 57 -15.21 20.40 -20.65
N LYS A 58 -14.77 21.58 -20.21
CA LYS A 58 -13.37 21.98 -20.30
C LYS A 58 -12.48 21.03 -19.50
N ARG A 59 -11.44 20.48 -20.14
CA ARG A 59 -10.50 19.53 -19.51
C ARG A 59 -11.20 18.30 -18.91
N LEU A 60 -12.16 17.71 -19.62
CA LEU A 60 -12.91 16.55 -19.16
C LEU A 60 -12.02 15.41 -18.66
N VAL A 61 -11.06 14.94 -19.47
CA VAL A 61 -10.24 13.76 -19.12
C VAL A 61 -9.43 13.96 -17.83
N PRO A 62 -8.71 15.09 -17.62
CA PRO A 62 -8.11 15.40 -16.33
C PRO A 62 -9.10 15.37 -15.18
N ARG A 63 -10.29 16.00 -15.33
CA ARG A 63 -11.31 16.01 -14.27
C ARG A 63 -11.77 14.61 -13.91
N LEU A 64 -12.09 13.77 -14.88
CA LEU A 64 -12.52 12.39 -14.66
C LEU A 64 -11.45 11.58 -13.91
N LYS A 65 -10.17 11.75 -14.27
CA LYS A 65 -9.04 11.10 -13.58
C LYS A 65 -8.90 11.58 -12.14
N SER A 66 -9.03 12.88 -11.89
CA SER A 66 -9.02 13.47 -10.54
C SER A 66 -10.16 12.96 -9.67
N ILE A 67 -11.38 12.91 -10.21
CA ILE A 67 -12.56 12.39 -9.48
C ILE A 67 -12.36 10.90 -9.18
N SER A 68 -11.97 10.10 -10.16
CA SER A 68 -11.66 8.68 -9.97
C SER A 68 -10.56 8.44 -8.93
N PHE A 69 -9.55 9.31 -8.88
CA PHE A 69 -8.51 9.23 -7.86
C PHE A 69 -9.07 9.52 -6.46
N LYS A 70 -9.85 10.61 -6.30
CA LYS A 70 -10.50 10.95 -5.02
C LYS A 70 -11.39 9.80 -4.52
N MET A 71 -12.20 9.21 -5.39
CA MET A 71 -13.09 8.09 -5.02
C MET A 71 -12.34 6.85 -4.54
N ARG A 72 -11.17 6.56 -5.10
CA ARG A 72 -10.35 5.39 -4.73
C ARG A 72 -9.31 5.68 -3.64
N PHE A 73 -9.17 6.92 -3.22
CA PHE A 73 -8.09 7.31 -2.31
C PHE A 73 -8.14 6.55 -0.99
N GLN A 74 -9.33 6.44 -0.38
CA GLN A 74 -9.52 5.75 0.89
C GLN A 74 -9.20 4.25 0.77
N GLU A 75 -9.62 3.60 -0.32
CA GLU A 75 -9.28 2.19 -0.60
C GLU A 75 -7.76 2.01 -0.74
N LEU A 76 -7.10 2.86 -1.53
CA LEU A 76 -5.65 2.82 -1.71
C LEU A 76 -4.88 2.99 -0.38
N VAL A 77 -5.36 3.87 0.50
CA VAL A 77 -4.77 4.06 1.84
C VAL A 77 -5.03 2.83 2.71
N GLN A 78 -6.23 2.26 2.68
CA GLN A 78 -6.59 1.06 3.43
C GLN A 78 -5.82 -0.18 2.97
N ASP A 79 -5.41 -0.25 1.71
CA ASP A 79 -4.58 -1.34 1.20
C ASP A 79 -3.12 -1.24 1.66
N ILE A 80 -2.57 -0.02 1.76
CA ILE A 80 -1.13 0.18 2.03
C ILE A 80 -0.85 0.29 3.53
N LYS A 81 -1.69 1.04 4.26
CA LYS A 81 -1.47 1.39 5.67
C LYS A 81 -1.27 0.17 6.57
N PRO A 82 -2.08 -0.90 6.48
CA PRO A 82 -1.93 -2.04 7.37
C PRO A 82 -0.59 -2.77 7.21
N ASP A 83 -0.07 -2.83 5.99
CA ASP A 83 1.20 -3.49 5.70
C ASP A 83 2.39 -2.68 6.20
N VAL A 84 2.35 -1.36 6.03
CA VAL A 84 3.35 -0.44 6.59
C VAL A 84 3.34 -0.50 8.13
N VAL A 85 2.15 -0.50 8.74
CA VAL A 85 1.99 -0.61 10.19
C VAL A 85 2.54 -1.94 10.69
N ALA A 86 2.20 -3.06 10.04
CA ALA A 86 2.68 -4.38 10.43
C ALA A 86 4.20 -4.49 10.35
N ALA A 87 4.81 -4.02 9.25
CA ALA A 87 6.26 -4.03 9.09
C ALA A 87 6.95 -3.15 10.13
N THR A 88 6.43 -1.95 10.39
CA THR A 88 6.99 -1.02 11.39
C THR A 88 6.88 -1.59 12.80
N ALA A 89 5.71 -2.12 13.15
CA ALA A 89 5.49 -2.75 14.45
C ALA A 89 6.40 -3.95 14.66
N ALA A 90 6.52 -4.85 13.67
CA ALA A 90 7.43 -5.99 13.75
C ALA A 90 8.90 -5.59 13.96
N CYS A 91 9.37 -4.52 13.29
CA CYS A 91 10.72 -4.02 13.52
C CYS A 91 10.92 -3.51 14.95
N GLU A 92 9.94 -2.78 15.49
CA GLU A 92 10.00 -2.26 16.86
C GLU A 92 9.91 -3.38 17.90
N GLU A 93 9.04 -4.37 17.68
CA GLU A 93 8.89 -5.57 18.49
C GLU A 93 10.19 -6.37 18.58
N VAL A 94 10.79 -6.70 17.44
CA VAL A 94 12.08 -7.42 17.40
C VAL A 94 13.18 -6.64 18.11
N LYS A 95 13.21 -5.31 17.95
CA LYS A 95 14.22 -4.45 18.58
C LYS A 95 14.05 -4.30 20.09
N LYS A 96 12.81 -4.30 20.58
CA LYS A 96 12.47 -4.02 21.99
C LYS A 96 12.22 -5.28 22.82
N SER A 97 11.98 -6.43 22.19
CA SER A 97 11.70 -7.68 22.88
C SER A 97 12.88 -8.12 23.74
N LYS A 98 12.68 -8.04 25.05
CA LYS A 98 13.69 -8.47 26.04
C LYS A 98 13.79 -9.99 26.06
N LYS A 99 12.67 -10.69 25.91
CA LYS A 99 12.62 -12.15 25.89
C LYS A 99 13.33 -12.71 24.67
N PHE A 100 13.08 -12.13 23.48
CA PHE A 100 13.79 -12.54 22.27
C PHE A 100 15.29 -12.25 22.36
N CYS A 101 15.69 -11.10 22.91
CA CYS A 101 17.09 -10.80 23.16
C CYS A 101 17.76 -11.83 24.10
N LEU A 102 17.09 -12.23 25.18
CA LEU A 102 17.60 -13.25 26.10
C LEU A 102 17.68 -14.64 25.44
N LEU A 103 16.69 -14.99 24.60
CA LEU A 103 16.72 -16.22 23.78
C LEU A 103 17.98 -16.26 22.91
N LEU A 104 18.29 -15.17 22.20
CA LEU A 104 19.49 -15.09 21.35
C LEU A 104 20.79 -15.24 22.16
N GLN A 105 20.85 -14.69 23.38
CA GLN A 105 22.00 -14.84 24.27
C GLN A 105 22.21 -16.28 24.73
N ILE A 106 21.12 -16.98 25.09
CA ILE A 106 21.16 -18.40 25.48
C ILE A 106 21.67 -19.26 24.31
N ILE A 107 21.16 -19.01 23.11
CA ILE A 107 21.60 -19.70 21.88
C ILE A 107 23.08 -19.44 21.62
N LEU A 108 23.53 -18.19 21.74
CA LEU A 108 24.95 -17.83 21.57
C LEU A 108 25.85 -18.54 22.59
N LEU A 109 25.44 -18.57 23.86
CA LEU A 109 26.18 -19.22 24.93
C LEU A 109 26.34 -20.72 24.67
N ILE A 110 25.24 -21.41 24.34
CA ILE A 110 25.25 -22.84 24.05
C ILE A 110 26.06 -23.13 22.78
N GLY A 111 25.88 -22.33 21.73
CA GLY A 111 26.63 -22.45 20.50
C GLY A 111 28.15 -22.28 20.71
N ASN A 112 28.57 -21.31 21.51
CA ASN A 112 29.97 -21.10 21.86
C ASN A 112 30.55 -22.25 22.69
N TYR A 113 29.78 -22.78 23.63
CA TYR A 113 30.19 -23.95 24.42
C TYR A 113 30.37 -25.18 23.53
N MET A 114 29.44 -25.44 22.62
CA MET A 114 29.50 -26.57 21.68
C MET A 114 30.64 -26.45 20.67
N ASN A 115 31.00 -25.22 20.28
CA ASN A 115 32.06 -24.95 19.30
C ASN A 115 33.44 -24.72 19.92
N ALA A 116 33.62 -24.97 21.23
CA ALA A 116 34.91 -24.87 21.89
C ALA A 116 35.94 -25.80 21.22
N GLY A 117 37.14 -25.28 20.93
CA GLY A 117 38.19 -25.96 20.18
C GLY A 117 38.03 -25.93 18.65
N SER A 118 37.03 -25.24 18.11
CA SER A 118 36.82 -25.07 16.66
C SER A 118 37.17 -23.65 16.19
N ARG A 119 37.21 -23.43 14.88
CA ARG A 119 37.42 -22.08 14.28
C ARG A 119 36.34 -21.06 14.68
N ASN A 120 35.18 -21.52 15.15
CA ASN A 120 34.06 -20.69 15.59
C ASN A 120 33.96 -20.58 17.12
N GLU A 121 35.03 -20.94 17.84
CA GLU A 121 35.14 -20.70 19.27
C GLU A 121 35.11 -19.19 19.55
N GLN A 122 34.27 -18.74 20.50
CA GLN A 122 34.08 -17.33 20.89
C GLN A 122 33.39 -16.42 19.85
N ALA A 123 32.31 -16.90 19.21
CA ALA A 123 31.47 -16.02 18.42
C ALA A 123 30.85 -14.91 19.29
N VAL A 124 30.86 -13.67 18.79
CA VAL A 124 30.21 -12.50 19.43
C VAL A 124 28.73 -12.35 19.03
N GLY A 125 28.30 -13.12 18.03
CA GLY A 125 26.95 -13.12 17.49
C GLY A 125 26.81 -14.13 16.35
N PHE A 126 25.60 -14.29 15.84
CA PHE A 126 25.31 -15.17 14.71
C PHE A 126 24.25 -14.53 13.80
N GLU A 127 24.21 -14.95 12.54
CA GLU A 127 23.14 -14.53 11.63
C GLU A 127 21.80 -15.10 12.07
N ILE A 128 20.74 -14.29 12.10
CA ILE A 128 19.39 -14.72 12.52
C ILE A 128 18.85 -15.91 11.71
N SER A 129 19.34 -16.09 10.48
CA SER A 129 19.04 -17.23 9.61
C SER A 129 19.41 -18.59 10.25
N LEU A 130 20.39 -18.60 11.17
CA LEU A 130 20.81 -19.77 11.94
C LEU A 130 19.67 -20.36 12.78
N LEU A 131 18.72 -19.55 13.25
CA LEU A 131 17.60 -20.03 14.07
C LEU A 131 16.81 -21.14 13.36
N THR A 132 16.67 -21.04 12.04
CA THR A 132 15.98 -22.05 11.21
C THR A 132 16.75 -23.38 11.11
N LYS A 133 18.06 -23.36 11.41
CA LYS A 133 18.97 -24.51 11.33
C LYS A 133 19.12 -25.25 12.66
N LEU A 134 18.62 -24.72 13.77
CA LEU A 134 18.72 -25.34 15.09
C LEU A 134 18.01 -26.72 15.16
N ASN A 135 17.02 -26.94 14.30
CA ASN A 135 16.35 -28.24 14.17
C ASN A 135 17.21 -29.29 13.45
N SER A 136 18.28 -28.88 12.76
CA SER A 136 19.10 -29.74 11.91
C SER A 136 20.30 -30.30 12.65
N THR A 137 20.76 -29.62 13.70
CA THR A 137 21.82 -30.10 14.59
C THR A 137 21.25 -31.15 15.55
N LYS A 138 21.67 -32.41 15.41
CA LYS A 138 21.20 -33.52 16.24
C LYS A 138 22.24 -33.92 17.29
N ALA A 139 21.76 -34.35 18.46
CA ALA A 139 22.58 -35.03 19.44
C ALA A 139 23.03 -36.41 18.93
N ALA A 140 23.97 -37.03 19.65
CA ALA A 140 24.53 -38.35 19.30
C ALA A 140 23.45 -39.46 19.27
N ASP A 141 22.31 -39.26 19.94
CA ASP A 141 21.17 -40.17 19.92
C ASP A 141 20.34 -40.11 18.62
N HIS A 142 20.62 -39.13 17.75
CA HIS A 142 19.87 -38.79 16.53
C HIS A 142 18.36 -38.53 16.71
N LYS A 143 17.87 -38.46 17.96
CA LYS A 143 16.47 -38.27 18.33
C LYS A 143 16.22 -36.84 18.81
N THR A 144 17.18 -36.26 19.52
CA THR A 144 17.06 -34.92 20.10
C THR A 144 17.81 -33.92 19.23
N THR A 145 17.16 -32.80 18.90
CA THR A 145 17.82 -31.70 18.17
C THR A 145 18.27 -30.62 19.14
N LEU A 146 19.18 -29.75 18.70
CA LEU A 146 19.61 -28.59 19.48
C LEU A 146 18.41 -27.70 19.85
N LEU A 147 17.42 -27.59 18.97
CA LEU A 147 16.18 -26.88 19.27
C LEU A 147 15.40 -27.52 20.44
N HIS A 148 15.26 -28.85 20.47
CA HIS A 148 14.58 -29.53 21.58
C HIS A 148 15.32 -29.30 22.91
N TYR A 149 16.65 -29.44 22.89
CA TYR A 149 17.48 -29.19 24.06
C TYR A 149 17.39 -27.73 24.54
N LEU A 150 17.41 -26.76 23.61
CA LEU A 150 17.22 -25.35 23.93
C LEU A 150 15.85 -25.10 24.59
N ALA A 151 14.79 -25.70 24.06
CA ALA A 151 13.45 -25.56 24.62
C ALA A 151 13.38 -26.07 26.07
N GLU A 152 13.97 -27.24 26.33
CA GLU A 152 14.04 -27.83 27.68
C GLU A 152 14.85 -26.94 28.64
N VAL A 153 16.01 -26.44 28.22
CA VAL A 153 16.84 -25.52 29.03
C VAL A 153 16.08 -24.23 29.36
N ILE A 154 15.38 -23.67 28.37
CA ILE A 154 14.58 -22.46 28.57
C ILE A 154 13.43 -22.74 29.52
N GLU A 155 12.71 -23.85 29.37
CA GLU A 155 11.61 -24.22 30.26
C GLU A 155 12.08 -24.40 31.72
N GLN A 156 13.23 -25.03 31.93
CA GLN A 156 13.75 -25.30 33.27
C GLN A 156 14.40 -24.07 33.94
N LYS A 157 15.10 -23.22 33.17
CA LYS A 157 15.95 -22.15 33.73
C LYS A 157 15.46 -20.73 33.43
N TYR A 158 14.69 -20.54 32.36
CA TYR A 158 14.24 -19.24 31.86
C TYR A 158 12.77 -19.27 31.43
N PRO A 159 11.83 -19.70 32.30
CA PRO A 159 10.43 -19.92 31.90
C PRO A 159 9.76 -18.68 31.31
N ASP A 160 10.16 -17.48 31.76
CA ASP A 160 9.67 -16.19 31.26
C ASP A 160 9.99 -15.94 29.78
N VAL A 161 10.93 -16.70 29.18
CA VAL A 161 11.32 -16.57 27.77
C VAL A 161 10.44 -17.45 26.87
N LEU A 162 9.76 -18.47 27.40
CA LEU A 162 8.96 -19.40 26.59
C LEU A 162 7.87 -18.68 25.77
N ASN A 163 7.31 -17.60 26.30
CA ASN A 163 6.31 -16.79 25.63
C ASN A 163 6.90 -15.54 24.93
N PHE A 164 8.16 -15.59 24.49
CA PHE A 164 8.75 -14.48 23.71
C PHE A 164 7.94 -14.14 22.45
N ALA A 165 7.24 -15.12 21.86
CA ALA A 165 6.40 -14.92 20.68
C ALA A 165 5.24 -13.93 20.92
N GLU A 166 4.79 -13.76 22.17
CA GLU A 166 3.78 -12.76 22.54
C GLU A 166 4.30 -11.32 22.37
N GLU A 167 5.62 -11.12 22.43
CA GLU A 167 6.27 -9.82 22.19
C GLU A 167 6.51 -9.55 20.69
N LEU A 168 6.20 -10.51 19.79
CA LEU A 168 6.50 -10.48 18.35
C LEU A 168 5.25 -10.67 17.47
N MET A 169 4.11 -10.14 17.93
CA MET A 169 2.80 -10.40 17.36
C MET A 169 2.64 -10.00 15.87
N HIS A 170 3.40 -9.02 15.37
CA HIS A 170 3.31 -8.57 13.99
C HIS A 170 4.30 -9.26 13.04
N VAL A 171 5.21 -10.09 13.54
CA VAL A 171 6.27 -10.70 12.72
C VAL A 171 5.70 -11.62 11.62
N ASP A 172 4.68 -12.44 11.90
CA ASP A 172 4.07 -13.31 10.88
C ASP A 172 3.41 -12.50 9.76
N ARG A 173 2.71 -11.42 10.11
CA ARG A 173 2.10 -10.51 9.13
C ARG A 173 3.17 -9.80 8.31
N ALA A 174 4.18 -9.23 8.97
CA ALA A 174 5.27 -8.52 8.32
C ALA A 174 6.06 -9.41 7.36
N ALA A 175 6.22 -10.70 7.66
CA ALA A 175 6.89 -11.66 6.78
C ALA A 175 6.17 -11.86 5.42
N ARG A 176 4.88 -11.52 5.33
CA ARG A 176 4.07 -11.61 4.11
C ARG A 176 3.99 -10.29 3.33
N VAL A 177 4.49 -9.20 3.91
CA VAL A 177 4.43 -7.87 3.30
C VAL A 177 5.44 -7.78 2.15
N SER A 178 4.98 -7.31 0.99
CA SER A 178 5.84 -7.00 -0.15
C SER A 178 6.26 -5.53 -0.14
N SER A 179 7.54 -5.29 0.14
CA SER A 179 8.12 -3.94 0.10
C SER A 179 8.05 -3.31 -1.29
N GLU A 180 8.23 -4.13 -2.34
CA GLU A 180 8.11 -3.70 -3.73
C GLU A 180 6.69 -3.21 -4.05
N GLN A 181 5.67 -3.95 -3.60
CA GLN A 181 4.28 -3.58 -3.83
C GLN A 181 3.91 -2.29 -3.10
N ILE A 182 4.35 -2.13 -1.84
CA ILE A 182 4.17 -0.89 -1.07
C ILE A 182 4.80 0.28 -1.84
N GLN A 183 6.06 0.12 -2.28
CA GLN A 183 6.78 1.18 -2.98
C GLN A 183 6.08 1.58 -4.29
N LYS A 184 5.60 0.60 -5.05
CA LYS A 184 4.84 0.82 -6.28
C LYS A 184 3.55 1.59 -6.02
N ASN A 185 2.76 1.15 -5.04
CA ASN A 185 1.49 1.78 -4.69
C ASN A 185 1.68 3.22 -4.19
N LEU A 186 2.64 3.45 -3.29
CA LEU A 186 2.98 4.80 -2.81
C LEU A 186 3.48 5.71 -3.94
N SER A 187 4.28 5.18 -4.85
CA SER A 187 4.78 5.96 -6.00
C SER A 187 3.65 6.36 -6.94
N GLN A 188 2.70 5.45 -7.20
CA GLN A 188 1.51 5.73 -7.98
C GLN A 188 0.63 6.79 -7.30
N MET A 189 0.38 6.66 -6.00
CA MET A 189 -0.40 7.62 -5.23
C MET A 189 0.23 9.01 -5.25
N LYS A 190 1.54 9.12 -5.01
CA LYS A 190 2.29 10.39 -5.11
C LYS A 190 2.17 11.01 -6.50
N LYS A 191 2.20 10.20 -7.56
CA LYS A 191 2.03 10.67 -8.93
C LYS A 191 0.61 11.22 -9.16
N SER A 192 -0.41 10.55 -8.65
CA SER A 192 -1.80 11.01 -8.74
C SER A 192 -2.03 12.32 -7.98
N VAL A 193 -1.47 12.48 -6.78
CA VAL A 193 -1.52 13.73 -6.02
C VAL A 193 -0.87 14.87 -6.79
N LYS A 194 0.37 14.69 -7.30
CA LYS A 194 1.05 15.70 -8.12
C LYS A 194 0.28 16.07 -9.39
N GLN A 195 -0.37 15.09 -10.01
CA GLN A 195 -1.21 15.32 -11.17
C GLN A 195 -2.42 16.18 -10.79
N LEU A 196 -3.10 15.86 -9.69
CA LEU A 196 -4.22 16.65 -9.17
C LEU A 196 -3.81 18.10 -8.85
N GLU A 197 -2.68 18.31 -8.18
CA GLU A 197 -2.13 19.65 -7.94
C GLU A 197 -1.89 20.42 -9.25
N THR A 198 -1.36 19.75 -10.27
CA THR A 198 -1.11 20.34 -11.58
C THR A 198 -2.42 20.68 -12.31
N ASP A 199 -3.43 19.83 -12.18
CA ASP A 199 -4.75 20.06 -12.77
C ASP A 199 -5.50 21.20 -12.10
N LEU A 200 -5.36 21.35 -10.77
CA LEU A 200 -5.87 22.50 -10.02
C LEU A 200 -5.15 23.81 -10.37
N LYS A 201 -3.83 23.80 -10.51
CA LYS A 201 -3.06 25.00 -10.92
C LYS A 201 -3.45 25.50 -12.29
N ASN A 202 -3.76 24.59 -13.21
CA ASN A 202 -4.16 24.91 -14.58
C ASN A 202 -5.67 24.89 -14.78
N PHE A 203 -6.43 24.87 -13.68
CA PHE A 203 -7.88 24.82 -13.71
C PHE A 203 -8.46 26.11 -14.28
N ARG A 204 -9.50 25.96 -15.10
CA ARG A 204 -10.35 27.07 -15.51
C ARG A 204 -11.80 26.63 -15.33
N PRO A 205 -12.63 27.42 -14.64
CA PRO A 205 -14.03 27.07 -14.42
C PRO A 205 -14.74 26.91 -15.77
N HIS A 206 -15.55 25.86 -15.86
CA HIS A 206 -16.42 25.63 -16.98
C HIS A 206 -17.64 26.56 -16.94
N SER A 207 -18.22 26.76 -15.75
CA SER A 207 -19.34 27.66 -15.45
C SER A 207 -19.27 28.14 -13.99
N GLU A 208 -20.17 29.03 -13.56
CA GLU A 208 -20.29 29.46 -12.15
C GLU A 208 -20.70 28.32 -11.20
N GLU A 209 -21.33 27.26 -11.74
CA GLU A 209 -21.74 26.08 -10.98
C GLU A 209 -20.63 25.01 -10.87
N ASP A 210 -19.46 25.24 -11.47
CA ASP A 210 -18.35 24.29 -11.48
C ASP A 210 -17.61 24.26 -10.13
N ARG A 211 -17.96 23.27 -9.29
CA ARG A 211 -17.41 23.08 -7.95
C ARG A 211 -16.16 22.22 -7.91
N PHE A 212 -15.63 21.79 -9.06
CA PHE A 212 -14.48 20.89 -9.10
C PHE A 212 -13.28 21.42 -8.32
N ALA A 213 -12.92 22.69 -8.48
CA ALA A 213 -11.76 23.26 -7.80
C ALA A 213 -11.95 23.34 -6.28
N GLU A 214 -13.16 23.67 -5.82
CA GLU A 214 -13.52 23.72 -4.41
C GLU A 214 -13.39 22.33 -3.78
N VAL A 215 -14.08 21.33 -4.34
CA VAL A 215 -14.11 19.95 -3.82
C VAL A 215 -12.73 19.31 -3.84
N MET A 216 -11.99 19.45 -4.95
CA MET A 216 -10.67 18.83 -5.10
C MET A 216 -9.60 19.53 -4.26
N SER A 217 -9.73 20.84 -4.00
CA SER A 217 -8.81 21.55 -3.09
C SER A 217 -9.06 21.14 -1.65
N SER A 218 -10.33 21.01 -1.22
CA SER A 218 -10.68 20.50 0.11
C SER A 218 -10.11 19.09 0.33
N PHE A 219 -10.29 18.22 -0.66
CA PHE A 219 -9.72 16.87 -0.64
C PHE A 219 -8.20 16.86 -0.49
N LEU A 220 -7.48 17.72 -1.22
CA LEU A 220 -6.03 17.83 -1.02
C LEU A 220 -5.68 18.33 0.38
N THR A 221 -6.40 19.31 0.93
CA THR A 221 -6.08 19.84 2.26
C THR A 221 -6.41 18.90 3.41
N GLU A 222 -7.46 18.07 3.27
CA GLU A 222 -7.89 17.12 4.29
C GLU A 222 -7.02 15.87 4.33
N GLU A 223 -6.47 15.47 3.18
CA GLU A 223 -5.76 14.19 3.00
C GLU A 223 -4.25 14.32 2.74
N SER A 224 -3.69 15.54 2.78
CA SER A 224 -2.23 15.80 2.73
C SER A 224 -1.62 15.90 4.13
#